data_AF-A0A8H7NAU0-F1
#
_entry.id   AF-A0A8H7NAU0-F1
#
_cell.length_a   1.000
_cell.length_b   1.000
_cell.length_c   1.000
_cell.angle_alpha   90.00
_cell.angle_beta   90.00
_cell.angle_gamma   90.00
#
_symmetry.space_group_name_H-M   'P 1'
#
loop_
_entity.id
_entity.type
_entity.pdbx_description
1 polymer ?
#
loop_
_entity_poly.entity_id
_entity_poly.type
_entity_poly.pdbx_seq_one_letter_code
_entity_poly.pdbx_strand_id
1 'polypeptide(L)'
;MAFSHNPSPPYVGLETSPVQSTYRSSRSIQSDNELDLYGPLDIRGSVRSGGSINFDGDFIVQDTIDAYGGINIKGNVRSEGRIKAYGNIDLNGCLQAKDKVKGYGKLRVVGTLEGKELEIYGNLSVNGRLHCKRLVLYGSLTLIGPGSSYHVENSEEVAGAILKRDQEADWDW
;
A
#
# COMPACT_ATOMS: atom_id res chain seq x y z
N MET A 1 6.92 -46.68 58.07
CA MET A 1 7.34 -46.24 56.72
C MET A 1 6.19 -46.50 55.76
N ALA A 2 5.52 -45.45 55.29
CA ALA A 2 4.69 -45.46 54.08
C ALA A 2 4.41 -43.99 53.71
N PHE A 3 5.12 -43.47 52.70
CA PHE A 3 4.88 -42.15 52.13
C PHE A 3 3.82 -42.29 51.03
N SER A 4 2.64 -41.70 51.22
CA SER A 4 1.62 -41.61 50.17
C SER A 4 2.03 -40.51 49.18
N HIS A 5 2.44 -40.93 47.97
CA HIS A 5 2.64 -40.03 46.84
C HIS A 5 1.28 -39.65 46.24
N ASN A 6 1.05 -38.35 46.10
CA ASN A 6 -0.11 -37.79 45.40
C ASN A 6 0.33 -37.48 43.96
N PRO A 7 -0.30 -38.02 42.89
CA PRO A 7 0.08 -37.70 41.53
C PRO A 7 -0.44 -36.31 41.14
N SER A 8 0.44 -35.47 40.62
CA SER A 8 0.10 -34.16 40.04
C SER A 8 -0.76 -34.35 38.77
N PRO A 9 -1.75 -33.49 38.52
CA PRO A 9 -2.51 -33.53 37.27
C PRO A 9 -1.62 -33.10 36.08
N PRO A 10 -1.86 -33.62 34.86
CA PRO A 10 -1.06 -33.25 33.70
C PRO A 10 -1.29 -31.78 33.34
N TYR A 11 -0.19 -31.05 33.19
CA TYR A 11 -0.16 -29.71 32.60
C TYR A 11 -0.71 -29.79 31.17
N VAL A 12 -1.91 -29.25 30.95
CA VAL A 12 -2.40 -28.98 29.60
C VAL A 12 -1.69 -27.72 29.13
N GLY A 13 -0.67 -27.88 28.29
CA GLY A 13 -0.02 -26.77 27.60
C GLY A 13 -1.05 -26.07 26.71
N LEU A 14 -1.37 -24.82 27.04
CA LEU A 14 -2.00 -23.90 26.10
C LEU A 14 -0.92 -23.53 25.06
N GLU A 15 -0.76 -24.38 24.03
CA GLU A 15 -0.10 -23.95 22.80
C GLU A 15 -1.01 -22.93 22.13
N THR A 16 -0.80 -21.65 22.44
CA THR A 16 -1.31 -20.56 21.61
C THR A 16 -0.54 -20.60 20.30
N SER A 17 -1.02 -21.41 19.35
CA SER A 17 -0.54 -21.34 17.97
C SER A 17 -0.59 -19.88 17.53
N PRO A 18 0.52 -19.27 17.08
CA PRO A 18 0.43 -17.95 16.49
C PRO A 18 -0.50 -18.07 15.28
N VAL A 19 -1.50 -17.20 15.22
CA VAL A 19 -2.39 -17.07 14.06
C VAL A 19 -1.49 -16.66 12.88
N GLN A 20 -0.95 -17.63 12.17
CA GLN A 20 -0.29 -17.40 10.90
C GLN A 20 -1.38 -16.96 9.95
N SER A 21 -1.47 -15.66 9.69
CA SER A 21 -2.30 -15.09 8.64
C SER A 21 -1.95 -15.80 7.34
N THR A 22 -2.74 -16.81 6.99
CA THR A 22 -2.44 -17.69 5.87
C THR A 22 -2.88 -16.93 4.62
N TYR A 23 -1.94 -16.28 3.95
CA TYR A 23 -2.19 -15.70 2.65
C TYR A 23 -2.70 -16.78 1.71
N ARG A 24 -3.85 -16.58 1.09
CA ARG A 24 -4.27 -17.44 -0.02
C ARG A 24 -3.37 -17.13 -1.21
N SER A 25 -2.74 -18.13 -1.81
CA SER A 25 -1.91 -17.90 -2.99
C SER A 25 -2.75 -17.89 -4.27
N SER A 26 -2.50 -16.93 -5.15
CA SER A 26 -3.04 -16.85 -6.51
C SER A 26 -1.91 -16.72 -7.53
N ARG A 27 -2.20 -17.01 -8.80
CA ARG A 27 -1.28 -16.76 -9.93
C ARG A 27 -1.39 -15.28 -10.33
N SER A 28 -1.69 -15.01 -11.59
CA SER A 28 -2.07 -13.66 -12.05
C SER A 28 -3.58 -13.51 -11.95
N ILE A 29 -4.05 -12.28 -11.69
CA ILE A 29 -5.47 -11.93 -11.69
C ILE A 29 -5.66 -10.88 -12.78
N GLN A 30 -6.63 -11.10 -13.67
CA GLN A 30 -6.94 -10.19 -14.76
C GLN A 30 -8.46 -10.05 -14.91
N SER A 31 -8.91 -8.82 -15.17
CA SER A 31 -10.29 -8.50 -15.56
C SER A 31 -10.29 -7.39 -16.62
N ASP A 32 -11.26 -7.39 -17.53
CA ASP A 32 -11.48 -6.27 -18.46
C ASP A 32 -12.31 -5.15 -17.81
N ASN A 33 -12.94 -5.44 -16.66
CA ASN A 33 -13.72 -4.49 -15.86
C ASN A 33 -12.98 -4.18 -14.55
N GLU A 34 -13.63 -3.43 -13.67
CA GLU A 34 -13.18 -3.22 -12.29
C GLU A 34 -12.92 -4.54 -11.54
N LEU A 35 -11.99 -4.47 -10.59
CA LEU A 35 -11.46 -5.62 -9.89
C LEU A 35 -11.38 -5.33 -8.38
N ASP A 36 -12.29 -5.92 -7.61
CA ASP A 36 -12.30 -5.89 -6.15
C ASP A 36 -11.57 -7.11 -5.57
N LEU A 37 -10.55 -6.86 -4.76
CA LEU A 37 -9.77 -7.90 -4.08
C LEU A 37 -9.87 -7.76 -2.58
N TYR A 38 -10.05 -8.91 -1.92
CA TYR A 38 -10.08 -9.01 -0.46
C TYR A 38 -8.93 -9.90 0.03
N GLY A 39 -8.10 -9.35 0.89
CA GLY A 39 -6.94 -10.01 1.48
C GLY A 39 -7.30 -10.85 2.72
N PRO A 40 -6.33 -11.59 3.27
CA PRO A 40 -4.93 -11.65 2.85
C PRO A 40 -4.71 -12.51 1.58
N LEU A 41 -4.01 -11.97 0.57
CA LEU A 41 -3.77 -12.67 -0.72
C LEU A 41 -2.32 -12.49 -1.23
N ASP A 42 -1.66 -13.61 -1.55
CA ASP A 42 -0.31 -13.65 -2.14
C ASP A 42 -0.42 -13.96 -3.64
N ILE A 43 -0.14 -12.98 -4.46
CA ILE A 43 -0.32 -13.00 -5.91
C ILE A 43 1.05 -13.19 -6.54
N ARG A 44 1.34 -14.40 -7.00
CA ARG A 44 2.64 -14.75 -7.61
C ARG A 44 2.88 -14.13 -8.98
N GLY A 45 1.82 -13.61 -9.60
CA GLY A 45 1.87 -12.96 -10.90
C GLY A 45 1.45 -11.50 -10.86
N SER A 46 0.97 -10.99 -12.00
CA SER A 46 0.47 -9.62 -12.14
C SER A 46 -0.99 -9.51 -11.69
N VAL A 47 -1.40 -8.31 -11.26
CA VAL A 47 -2.83 -7.90 -11.17
C VAL A 47 -3.11 -6.89 -12.27
N ARG A 48 -4.07 -7.17 -13.15
CA ARG A 48 -4.39 -6.30 -14.28
C ARG A 48 -5.90 -6.06 -14.38
N SER A 49 -6.28 -4.81 -14.62
CA SER A 49 -7.68 -4.42 -14.75
C SER A 49 -7.86 -3.45 -15.92
N GLY A 50 -8.85 -3.73 -16.77
CA GLY A 50 -9.37 -2.77 -17.76
C GLY A 50 -10.16 -1.62 -17.11
N GLY A 51 -10.53 -1.77 -15.84
CA GLY A 51 -11.09 -0.71 -14.99
C GLY A 51 -10.17 -0.36 -13.82
N SER A 52 -10.78 0.03 -12.70
CA SER A 52 -10.06 0.27 -11.44
C SER A 52 -9.67 -1.04 -10.74
N ILE A 53 -8.73 -0.96 -9.79
CA ILE A 53 -8.42 -2.05 -8.86
C ILE A 53 -8.61 -1.55 -7.43
N ASN A 54 -9.40 -2.27 -6.65
CA ASN A 54 -9.60 -2.01 -5.23
C ASN A 54 -8.97 -3.15 -4.42
N PHE A 55 -7.97 -2.81 -3.60
CA PHE A 55 -7.38 -3.72 -2.63
C PHE A 55 -7.95 -3.41 -1.24
N ASP A 56 -8.60 -4.39 -0.62
CA ASP A 56 -9.07 -4.32 0.76
C ASP A 56 -8.43 -5.45 1.61
N GLY A 57 -7.59 -5.09 2.56
CA GLY A 57 -6.78 -6.00 3.37
C GLY A 57 -5.31 -6.07 2.96
N ASP A 58 -4.67 -7.20 3.24
CA ASP A 58 -3.22 -7.35 3.03
C ASP A 58 -2.88 -8.11 1.73
N PHE A 59 -1.94 -7.59 0.96
CA PHE A 59 -1.54 -8.17 -0.32
C PHE A 59 -0.04 -8.21 -0.53
N ILE A 60 0.41 -9.29 -1.14
CA ILE A 60 1.75 -9.40 -1.71
C ILE A 60 1.58 -9.63 -3.20
N VAL A 61 2.20 -8.80 -4.05
CA VAL A 61 2.18 -8.94 -5.51
C VAL A 61 3.62 -9.06 -6.00
N GLN A 62 3.97 -10.19 -6.59
CA GLN A 62 5.34 -10.49 -7.01
C GLN A 62 5.75 -9.79 -8.32
N ASP A 63 4.77 -9.31 -9.09
CA ASP A 63 5.00 -8.67 -10.38
C ASP A 63 4.20 -7.35 -10.45
N THR A 64 3.63 -7.03 -11.60
CA THR A 64 3.06 -5.72 -11.91
C THR A 64 1.61 -5.59 -11.44
N ILE A 65 1.25 -4.41 -10.95
CA ILE A 65 -0.14 -3.97 -10.76
C ILE A 65 -0.43 -2.92 -11.84
N ASP A 66 -1.35 -3.19 -12.77
CA ASP A 66 -1.70 -2.27 -13.87
C ASP A 66 -3.23 -2.07 -13.95
N ALA A 67 -3.68 -0.84 -13.74
CA ALA A 67 -5.08 -0.43 -13.84
C ALA A 67 -5.24 0.63 -14.92
N TYR A 68 -6.14 0.39 -15.88
CA TYR A 68 -6.62 1.44 -16.80
C TYR A 68 -7.50 2.49 -16.11
N GLY A 69 -8.10 2.14 -14.97
CA GLY A 69 -8.76 3.06 -14.05
C GLY A 69 -7.84 3.54 -12.93
N GLY A 70 -8.43 3.79 -11.76
CA GLY A 70 -7.70 4.13 -10.54
C GLY A 70 -7.24 2.89 -9.76
N ILE A 71 -6.40 3.11 -8.76
CA ILE A 71 -6.04 2.09 -7.76
C ILE A 71 -6.43 2.63 -6.39
N ASN A 72 -7.30 1.92 -5.69
CA ASN A 72 -7.64 2.23 -4.30
C ASN A 72 -7.11 1.12 -3.38
N ILE A 73 -6.35 1.49 -2.36
CA ILE A 73 -5.74 0.57 -1.40
C ILE A 73 -6.27 0.92 -0.01
N LYS A 74 -6.92 -0.04 0.64
CA LYS A 74 -7.33 -0.01 2.03
C LYS A 74 -6.64 -1.16 2.75
N GLY A 75 -5.57 -0.89 3.50
CA GLY A 75 -4.75 -1.92 4.14
C GLY A 75 -3.29 -1.88 3.69
N ASN A 76 -2.64 -3.05 3.62
CA ASN A 76 -1.22 -3.14 3.33
C ASN A 76 -0.98 -3.83 1.98
N VAL A 77 -0.25 -3.18 1.08
CA VAL A 77 0.16 -3.77 -0.20
C VAL A 77 1.68 -3.74 -0.30
N ARG A 78 2.27 -4.89 -0.61
CA ARG A 78 3.67 -4.99 -1.02
C ARG A 78 3.75 -5.45 -2.47
N SER A 79 4.35 -4.63 -3.32
CA SER A 79 4.59 -4.92 -4.73
C SER A 79 6.09 -5.02 -4.99
N GLU A 80 6.53 -6.16 -5.53
CA GLU A 80 7.90 -6.34 -5.99
C GLU A 80 8.10 -5.73 -7.38
N GLY A 81 7.03 -5.67 -8.19
CA GLY A 81 7.04 -5.04 -9.51
C GLY A 81 6.45 -3.63 -9.53
N ARG A 82 6.28 -3.11 -10.75
CA ARG A 82 5.76 -1.78 -11.03
C ARG A 82 4.26 -1.69 -10.69
N ILE A 83 3.87 -0.54 -10.15
CA ILE A 83 2.47 -0.15 -9.99
C ILE A 83 2.15 0.96 -11.00
N LYS A 84 1.08 0.79 -11.75
CA LYS A 84 0.65 1.75 -12.75
C LYS A 84 -0.87 1.95 -12.69
N ALA A 85 -1.29 3.21 -12.60
CA ALA A 85 -2.68 3.59 -12.71
C ALA A 85 -2.82 4.74 -13.72
N TYR A 86 -3.76 4.61 -14.64
CA TYR A 86 -4.12 5.71 -15.54
C TYR A 86 -5.08 6.71 -14.88
N GLY A 87 -5.81 6.29 -13.85
CA GLY A 87 -6.59 7.15 -12.97
C GLY A 87 -5.82 7.60 -11.73
N ASN A 88 -6.57 7.98 -10.70
CA ASN A 88 -6.03 8.35 -9.40
C ASN A 88 -5.52 7.12 -8.64
N ILE A 89 -4.51 7.31 -7.79
CA ILE A 89 -4.08 6.32 -6.81
C ILE A 89 -4.47 6.86 -5.44
N ASP A 90 -5.27 6.09 -4.71
CA ASP A 90 -5.72 6.41 -3.37
C ASP A 90 -5.20 5.34 -2.41
N LEU A 91 -4.36 5.74 -1.47
CA LEU A 91 -3.80 4.87 -0.46
C LEU A 91 -4.33 5.28 0.91
N ASN A 92 -5.00 4.34 1.58
CA ASN A 92 -5.35 4.38 2.98
C ASN A 92 -4.73 3.15 3.68
N GLY A 93 -3.52 3.32 4.21
CA GLY A 93 -2.75 2.26 4.84
C GLY A 93 -1.27 2.30 4.49
N CYS A 94 -0.68 1.16 4.15
CA CYS A 94 0.74 1.04 3.82
C CYS A 94 0.94 0.50 2.41
N LEU A 95 1.80 1.17 1.62
CA LEU A 95 2.25 0.67 0.33
C LEU A 95 3.77 0.59 0.30
N GLN A 96 4.30 -0.60 0.03
CA GLN A 96 5.72 -0.82 -0.27
C GLN A 96 5.86 -1.23 -1.73
N ALA A 97 6.44 -0.37 -2.56
CA ALA A 97 6.70 -0.61 -3.97
C ALA A 97 8.21 -0.66 -4.22
N LYS A 98 8.75 -1.85 -4.50
CA LYS A 98 10.20 -2.02 -4.68
C LYS A 98 10.73 -1.47 -6.00
N ASP A 99 9.86 -1.30 -6.97
CA ASP A 99 10.19 -0.71 -8.26
C ASP A 99 9.50 0.66 -8.41
N LYS A 100 8.73 0.85 -9.48
CA LYS A 100 8.16 2.15 -9.81
C LYS A 100 6.67 2.23 -9.51
N VAL A 101 6.22 3.35 -8.94
CA VAL A 101 4.82 3.74 -8.90
C VAL A 101 4.61 4.86 -9.92
N LYS A 102 3.80 4.60 -10.95
CA LYS A 102 3.44 5.57 -11.98
C LYS A 102 1.94 5.86 -11.96
N GLY A 103 1.57 7.09 -11.65
CA GLY A 103 0.18 7.55 -11.67
C GLY A 103 -0.01 8.65 -12.70
N TYR A 104 -1.02 8.51 -13.56
CA TYR A 104 -1.38 9.59 -14.49
C TYR A 104 -2.41 10.56 -13.89
N GLY A 105 -3.12 10.15 -12.83
CA GLY A 105 -3.98 11.02 -12.02
C GLY A 105 -3.29 11.58 -10.77
N LYS A 106 -4.11 12.00 -9.80
CA LYS A 106 -3.67 12.42 -8.45
C LYS A 106 -3.19 11.19 -7.67
N LEU A 107 -2.21 11.38 -6.78
CA LEU A 107 -1.83 10.41 -5.76
C LEU A 107 -2.18 10.96 -4.37
N ARG A 108 -3.03 10.26 -3.64
CA ARG A 108 -3.37 10.57 -2.24
C ARG A 108 -2.81 9.48 -1.35
N VAL A 109 -2.05 9.88 -0.33
CA VAL A 109 -1.44 8.98 0.66
C VAL A 109 -1.97 9.36 2.03
N VAL A 110 -2.80 8.49 2.60
CA VAL A 110 -3.18 8.48 4.01
C VAL A 110 -2.49 7.27 4.64
N GLY A 111 -1.44 7.51 5.43
CA GLY A 111 -0.60 6.45 5.99
C GLY A 111 0.83 6.49 5.49
N THR A 112 1.39 5.37 5.02
CA THR A 112 2.81 5.26 4.64
C THR A 112 2.96 4.76 3.21
N LEU A 113 3.71 5.49 2.39
CA LEU A 113 4.16 5.03 1.07
C LEU A 113 5.67 4.97 1.02
N GLU A 114 6.21 3.78 0.76
CA GLU A 114 7.63 3.54 0.50
C GLU A 114 7.77 3.06 -0.94
N GLY A 115 8.50 3.82 -1.76
CA GLY A 115 8.66 3.51 -3.18
C GLY A 115 10.11 3.69 -3.63
N LYS A 116 10.62 2.87 -4.54
CA LYS A 116 11.94 3.17 -5.13
C LYS A 116 11.84 4.38 -6.06
N GLU A 117 10.92 4.37 -7.01
CA GLU A 117 10.66 5.50 -7.91
C GLU A 117 9.18 5.90 -7.90
N LEU A 118 8.90 7.19 -7.77
CA LEU A 118 7.57 7.76 -7.82
C LEU A 118 7.49 8.74 -8.99
N GLU A 119 6.62 8.47 -9.96
CA GLU A 119 6.39 9.34 -11.13
C GLU A 119 4.88 9.64 -11.25
N ILE A 120 4.48 10.85 -10.87
CA ILE A 120 3.07 11.24 -10.77
C ILE A 120 2.81 12.45 -11.65
N TYR A 121 1.85 12.33 -12.57
CA TYR A 121 1.50 13.41 -13.50
C TYR A 121 0.45 14.38 -12.92
N GLY A 122 -0.25 13.99 -11.86
CA GLY A 122 -1.17 14.86 -11.11
C GLY A 122 -0.57 15.43 -9.84
N ASN A 123 -1.45 15.91 -8.95
CA ASN A 123 -1.06 16.38 -7.62
C ASN A 123 -0.78 15.22 -6.68
N LEU A 124 0.14 15.42 -5.74
CA LEU A 124 0.47 14.51 -4.66
C LEU A 124 0.01 15.11 -3.33
N SER A 125 -0.83 14.38 -2.59
CA SER A 125 -1.25 14.73 -1.23
C SER A 125 -0.75 13.66 -0.26
N VAL A 126 -0.11 14.08 0.83
CA VAL A 126 0.42 13.17 1.86
C VAL A 126 -0.07 13.59 3.24
N ASN A 127 -0.96 12.77 3.79
CA ASN A 127 -1.34 12.74 5.19
C ASN A 127 -0.67 11.51 5.85
N GLY A 128 0.59 11.67 6.24
CA GLY A 128 1.42 10.61 6.78
C GLY A 128 2.86 10.68 6.28
N ARG A 129 3.44 9.55 5.89
CA ARG A 129 4.85 9.45 5.51
C ARG A 129 5.00 8.98 4.07
N LEU A 130 5.78 9.72 3.30
CA LEU A 130 6.24 9.31 1.98
C LEU A 130 7.77 9.15 2.00
N HIS A 131 8.28 8.01 1.59
CA HIS A 131 9.72 7.83 1.40
C HIS A 131 9.97 7.25 0.02
N CYS A 132 10.86 7.89 -0.74
CA CYS A 132 11.30 7.31 -2.01
C CYS A 132 12.73 7.67 -2.40
N LYS A 133 13.30 6.95 -3.37
CA LYS A 133 14.64 7.29 -3.87
C LYS A 133 14.58 8.38 -4.93
N ARG A 134 13.64 8.27 -5.87
CA ARG A 134 13.38 9.30 -6.88
C ARG A 134 11.93 9.73 -6.85
N LEU A 135 11.72 11.04 -6.85
CA LEU A 135 10.42 11.67 -7.01
C LEU A 135 10.42 12.53 -8.28
N VAL A 136 9.49 12.24 -9.19
CA VAL A 136 9.13 13.11 -10.32
C VAL A 136 7.64 13.40 -10.21
N LEU A 137 7.30 14.66 -10.00
CA LEU A 137 5.94 15.12 -9.79
C LEU A 137 5.67 16.30 -10.73
N TYR A 138 4.73 16.12 -11.66
CA TYR A 138 4.34 17.18 -12.60
C TYR A 138 3.26 18.11 -12.04
N GLY A 139 2.69 17.79 -10.87
CA GLY A 139 1.78 18.65 -10.12
C GLY A 139 2.41 19.26 -8.86
N SER A 140 1.54 19.64 -7.92
CA SER A 140 1.95 20.16 -6.61
C SER A 140 2.00 19.04 -5.56
N LEU A 141 2.93 19.14 -4.62
CA LEU A 141 3.02 18.29 -3.43
C LEU A 141 2.36 19.02 -2.24
N THR A 142 1.42 18.39 -1.55
CA THR A 142 0.81 18.94 -0.33
C THR A 142 0.99 17.97 0.82
N LEU A 143 1.66 18.41 1.88
CA LEU A 143 1.69 17.72 3.17
C LEU A 143 0.51 18.20 4.03
N ILE A 144 -0.25 17.26 4.60
CA ILE A 144 -1.47 17.55 5.38
C ILE A 144 -1.28 17.07 6.81
N GLY A 145 -1.36 17.99 7.77
CA GLY A 145 -1.23 17.72 9.19
C GLY A 145 0.21 17.87 9.72
N PRO A 146 0.37 18.10 11.03
CA PRO A 146 1.65 18.43 11.64
C PRO A 146 2.68 17.29 11.56
N GLY A 147 2.23 16.04 11.57
CA GLY A 147 3.07 14.84 11.50
C GLY A 147 3.40 14.35 10.09
N SER A 148 2.90 15.05 9.06
CA SER A 148 3.12 14.63 7.67
C SER A 148 4.49 15.04 7.15
N SER A 149 5.13 14.11 6.46
CA SER A 149 6.48 14.29 5.94
C SER A 149 6.69 13.50 4.67
N TYR A 150 7.65 13.95 3.88
CA TYR A 150 8.20 13.17 2.79
C TYR A 150 9.73 13.21 2.84
N HIS A 151 10.38 12.17 2.33
CA HIS A 151 11.83 12.08 2.20
C HIS A 151 12.19 11.50 0.84
N VAL A 152 13.10 12.17 0.13
CA VAL A 152 13.61 11.73 -1.17
C VAL A 152 15.12 11.55 -1.08
N GLU A 153 15.64 10.36 -1.38
CA GLU A 153 17.07 10.05 -1.18
C GLU A 153 17.97 10.62 -2.29
N ASN A 154 17.60 10.42 -3.57
CA ASN A 154 18.52 10.61 -4.69
C ASN A 154 18.18 11.82 -5.57
N SER A 155 16.92 11.95 -6.01
CA SER A 155 16.52 13.05 -6.88
C SER A 155 15.05 13.42 -6.72
N GLU A 156 14.79 14.72 -6.62
CA GLU A 156 13.47 15.30 -6.51
C GLU A 156 13.24 16.32 -7.62
N GLU A 157 12.20 16.10 -8.42
CA GLU A 157 11.73 16.99 -9.47
C GLU A 157 10.24 17.25 -9.23
N VAL A 158 9.90 18.43 -8.70
CA VAL A 158 8.51 18.86 -8.49
C VAL A 158 8.25 20.09 -9.33
N ALA A 159 7.35 19.99 -10.30
CA ALA A 159 7.02 21.08 -11.21
C ALA A 159 6.12 22.15 -10.55
N GLY A 160 5.25 21.72 -9.64
CA GLY A 160 4.32 22.59 -8.91
C GLY A 160 4.87 23.10 -7.58
N ALA A 161 3.96 23.58 -6.73
CA ALA A 161 4.32 24.05 -5.40
C ALA A 161 4.46 22.88 -4.42
N ILE A 162 5.33 23.06 -3.41
CA ILE A 162 5.41 22.20 -2.24
C ILE A 162 4.74 22.94 -1.08
N LEU A 163 3.63 22.41 -0.59
CA LEU A 163 2.75 23.05 0.38
C LEU A 163 2.67 22.22 1.66
N LYS A 164 2.46 22.91 2.78
CA LYS A 164 2.08 22.29 4.05
C LYS A 164 0.77 22.91 4.52
N ARG A 165 -0.17 22.08 4.93
CA ARG A 165 -1.50 22.46 5.44
C ARG A 165 -1.78 21.72 6.74
N ASP A 166 -2.57 22.32 7.63
CA ASP A 166 -2.95 21.67 8.89
C ASP A 166 -4.09 20.67 8.72
N GLN A 167 -4.99 20.91 7.75
CA GLN A 167 -6.14 20.06 7.43
C GLN A 167 -6.27 19.87 5.91
N GLU A 168 -6.91 18.76 5.52
CA GLU A 168 -7.28 18.51 4.13
C GLU A 168 -8.29 19.59 3.70
N ALA A 169 -8.14 20.13 2.49
CA ALA A 169 -9.07 21.16 2.06
C ALA A 169 -10.45 20.52 1.82
N ASP A 170 -11.46 20.96 2.55
CA ASP A 170 -12.83 20.41 2.52
C ASP A 170 -13.53 20.49 1.15
N TRP A 171 -12.89 21.04 0.11
CA TRP A 171 -13.50 21.45 -1.16
C TRP A 171 -13.06 20.62 -2.38
N ASP A 172 -12.22 19.60 -2.22
CA ASP A 172 -11.70 18.76 -3.33
C ASP A 172 -12.07 17.27 -3.13
N TRP A 173 -13.32 16.89 -3.41
CA TRP A 173 -13.71 15.50 -3.65
C TRP A 173 -14.36 15.35 -5.03
#